data_AF-A0A3C0HAR6-F1
#
_entry.id   AF-A0A3C0HAR6-F1
#
_cell.length_a   1.000
_cell.length_b   1.000
_cell.length_c   1.000
_cell.angle_alpha   90.00
_cell.angle_beta   90.00
_cell.angle_gamma   90.00
#
_symmetry.space_group_name_H-M   'P 1'
#
loop_
_entity.id
_entity.type
_entity.pdbx_description
1 polymer ?
#
loop_
_entity_poly.entity_id
_entity_poly.type
_entity_poly.pdbx_seq_one_letter_code
_entity_poly.pdbx_strand_id
1 'polypeptide(L)'
;TDPYVGRLAFFRVYSGALDAGSYILNNRSGNKERISRLYQMHSNKQNPIPRVEAGDIAAGVGFKDLRTGDTLSSLDAPIVLESMVFPDPVIGVAVEPKSQKDLDKLGMALSKLAEEDPTFKVKYDEDTNQTVISGMGELHLEIIVDRLKREFNVECSQGAPQVNYKEALTKTVDHRERLKKQSGGSGLFADMQFELGPADDEFLESDDYKSGKTRLQFINKIVGGSIPKEFFPSIIKGFNAMMDNGILAG
;
A
#
# COMPACT_ATOMS: atom_id res chain seq x y z
N THR A 1 4.46 18.43 -8.53
CA THR A 1 5.06 18.47 -9.89
C THR A 1 5.73 19.81 -10.15
N ASP A 2 7.01 19.84 -10.59
CA ASP A 2 7.65 21.09 -11.02
C ASP A 2 7.15 21.47 -12.43
N PRO A 3 6.66 22.71 -12.64
CA PRO A 3 6.05 23.12 -13.91
C PRO A 3 7.01 23.12 -15.12
N TYR A 4 8.33 23.07 -14.92
CA TYR A 4 9.30 23.17 -16.02
C TYR A 4 9.90 21.84 -16.50
N VAL A 5 9.95 20.82 -15.64
CA VAL A 5 10.74 19.59 -15.91
C VAL A 5 9.90 18.31 -15.80
N GLY A 6 8.63 18.42 -15.40
CA GLY A 6 7.72 17.28 -15.27
C GLY A 6 7.94 16.50 -13.97
N ARG A 7 7.75 15.17 -14.04
CA ARG A 7 7.90 14.26 -12.89
C ARG A 7 9.37 14.09 -12.55
N LEU A 8 9.77 14.65 -11.41
CA LEU A 8 11.10 14.49 -10.81
C LEU A 8 11.02 13.40 -9.74
N ALA A 9 11.90 12.40 -9.82
CA ALA A 9 12.07 11.43 -8.75
C ALA A 9 13.45 11.58 -8.14
N PHE A 10 13.48 11.81 -6.83
CA PHE A 10 14.71 11.83 -6.05
C PHE A 10 15.10 10.40 -5.72
N PHE A 11 16.36 10.07 -5.97
CA PHE A 11 16.92 8.78 -5.62
C PHE A 11 18.30 8.95 -4.99
N ARG A 12 18.64 8.00 -4.14
CA ARG A 12 19.96 7.88 -3.53
C ARG A 12 20.65 6.66 -4.12
N VAL A 13 21.84 6.85 -4.67
CA VAL A 13 22.60 5.74 -5.24
C VAL A 13 23.43 5.09 -4.13
N TYR A 14 23.13 3.83 -3.82
CA TYR A 14 23.87 3.08 -2.79
C TYR A 14 25.10 2.37 -3.35
N SER A 15 25.02 1.87 -4.58
CA SER A 15 26.12 1.16 -5.23
C SER A 15 26.07 1.35 -6.74
N GLY A 16 27.23 1.26 -7.39
CA GLY A 16 27.37 1.43 -8.83
C GLY A 16 27.35 2.90 -9.27
N ALA A 17 27.05 3.11 -10.54
CA ALA A 17 26.92 4.42 -11.14
C ALA A 17 25.81 4.40 -12.19
N LEU A 18 25.21 5.56 -12.42
CA LEU A 18 24.05 5.72 -13.27
C LEU A 18 24.29 6.83 -14.30
N ASP A 19 24.33 6.45 -15.57
CA ASP A 19 24.49 7.39 -16.68
C ASP A 19 23.13 7.85 -17.24
N ALA A 20 23.04 9.11 -17.66
CA ALA A 20 21.85 9.64 -18.32
C ALA A 20 21.59 8.89 -19.64
N GLY A 21 20.35 8.50 -19.90
CA GLY A 21 19.95 7.73 -21.08
C GLY A 21 19.96 6.21 -20.90
N SER A 22 20.45 5.71 -19.76
CA SER A 22 20.51 4.28 -19.43
C SER A 22 19.14 3.68 -19.07
N TYR A 23 19.08 2.35 -19.15
CA TYR A 23 17.93 1.55 -18.73
C TYR A 23 18.19 0.93 -17.37
N ILE A 24 17.21 1.03 -16.50
CA ILE A 24 17.22 0.44 -15.15
C ILE A 24 16.00 -0.44 -14.97
N LEU A 25 16.07 -1.32 -13.97
CA LEU A 25 14.96 -2.19 -13.59
C LEU A 25 14.30 -1.64 -12.33
N ASN A 26 12.98 -1.42 -12.38
CA ASN A 26 12.18 -1.27 -11.17
C ASN A 26 11.84 -2.67 -10.64
N ASN A 27 12.36 -3.02 -9.45
CA ASN A 27 12.20 -4.37 -8.93
C ASN A 27 10.81 -4.67 -8.37
N ARG A 28 10.01 -3.64 -8.08
CA ARG A 28 8.61 -3.84 -7.66
C ARG A 28 7.74 -4.31 -8.83
N SER A 29 7.84 -3.63 -9.97
CA SER A 29 6.99 -3.90 -11.14
C SER A 29 7.63 -4.84 -12.17
N GLY A 30 8.95 -5.05 -12.09
CA GLY A 30 9.72 -5.78 -13.11
C GLY A 30 9.87 -5.00 -14.42
N ASN A 31 9.43 -3.73 -14.45
CA ASN A 31 9.44 -2.91 -15.65
C ASN A 31 10.82 -2.27 -15.87
N LYS A 32 11.22 -2.21 -17.14
CA LYS A 32 12.42 -1.46 -17.55
C LYS A 32 12.07 0.01 -17.70
N GLU A 33 12.71 0.83 -16.90
CA GLU A 33 12.57 2.29 -16.92
C GLU A 33 13.77 2.91 -17.61
N ARG A 34 13.56 4.01 -18.35
CA ARG A 34 14.62 4.74 -19.03
C ARG A 34 14.76 6.12 -18.44
N ILE A 35 15.97 6.45 -17.96
CA ILE A 35 16.26 7.78 -17.44
C ILE A 35 16.58 8.70 -18.61
N SER A 36 15.82 9.78 -18.75
CA SER A 36 16.06 10.74 -19.84
C SER A 36 17.11 11.77 -19.44
N ARG A 37 16.98 12.35 -18.23
CA ARG A 37 17.88 13.39 -17.72
C ARG A 37 18.09 13.22 -16.22
N LEU A 38 19.28 13.60 -15.77
CA LEU A 38 19.69 13.60 -14.37
C LEU A 38 20.02 15.02 -13.95
N TYR A 39 19.55 15.41 -12.78
CA TYR A 39 19.74 16.74 -12.21
C TYR A 39 20.26 16.62 -10.78
N GLN A 40 21.25 17.43 -10.44
CA GLN A 40 21.64 17.69 -9.07
C GLN A 40 20.97 18.98 -8.61
N MET A 41 20.11 18.87 -7.61
CA MET A 41 19.37 20.00 -7.06
C MET A 41 20.22 20.67 -5.98
N HIS A 42 20.65 21.91 -6.24
CA HIS A 42 21.21 22.79 -5.22
C HIS A 42 20.15 23.81 -4.78
N SER A 43 20.42 24.50 -3.66
CA SER A 43 19.47 25.44 -3.04
C SER A 43 18.88 26.49 -3.97
N ASN A 44 19.58 26.88 -5.03
CA ASN A 44 19.13 27.90 -5.99
C ASN A 44 19.27 27.50 -7.48
N LYS A 45 19.85 26.35 -7.79
CA LYS A 45 20.20 25.96 -9.17
C LYS A 45 19.97 24.48 -9.39
N GLN A 46 19.42 24.17 -10.57
CA GLN A 46 19.26 22.81 -11.06
C GLN A 46 20.40 22.54 -12.05
N ASN A 47 21.37 21.72 -11.66
CA ASN A 47 22.54 21.42 -12.50
C ASN A 47 22.31 20.08 -13.21
N PRO A 48 22.20 20.03 -14.54
CA PRO A 48 22.14 18.77 -15.26
C PRO A 48 23.50 18.06 -15.15
N ILE A 49 23.48 16.79 -14.75
CA ILE A 49 24.68 15.96 -14.62
C ILE A 49 24.60 14.76 -15.58
N PRO A 50 25.70 14.36 -16.21
CA PRO A 50 25.69 13.22 -17.13
C PRO A 50 25.68 11.87 -16.41
N ARG A 51 26.21 11.82 -15.18
CA ARG A 51 26.42 10.58 -14.40
C ARG A 51 26.26 10.86 -12.91
N VAL A 52 25.70 9.89 -12.18
CA VAL A 52 25.59 9.88 -10.71
C VAL A 52 26.35 8.68 -10.17
N GLU A 53 27.14 8.86 -9.13
CA GLU A 53 27.94 7.78 -8.52
C GLU A 53 27.38 7.34 -7.16
N ALA A 54 27.88 6.22 -6.64
CA ALA A 54 27.49 5.73 -5.33
C ALA A 54 27.79 6.76 -4.23
N GLY A 55 26.78 7.03 -3.39
CA GLY A 55 26.82 8.03 -2.33
C GLY A 55 26.04 9.29 -2.66
N ASP A 56 25.80 9.59 -3.93
CA ASP A 56 25.13 10.81 -4.35
C ASP A 56 23.60 10.70 -4.30
N ILE A 57 22.97 11.88 -4.14
CA ILE A 57 21.53 12.08 -4.26
C ILE A 57 21.27 12.93 -5.50
N ALA A 58 20.46 12.44 -6.41
CA ALA A 58 20.11 13.11 -7.65
C ALA A 58 18.61 12.99 -7.94
N ALA A 59 18.12 13.87 -8.80
CA ALA A 59 16.76 13.83 -9.32
C ALA A 59 16.77 13.36 -10.78
N GLY A 60 16.01 12.32 -11.07
CA GLY A 60 15.85 11.80 -12.43
C GLY A 60 14.51 12.21 -13.04
N VAL A 61 14.51 12.35 -14.36
CA VAL A 61 13.31 12.66 -15.15
C VAL A 61 13.08 11.57 -16.19
N GLY A 62 11.81 11.20 -16.40
CA GLY A 62 11.38 10.28 -17.45
C GLY A 62 10.84 8.93 -16.96
N PHE A 63 10.62 8.77 -15.66
CA PHE A 63 10.03 7.56 -15.09
C PHE A 63 8.53 7.47 -15.41
N LYS A 64 8.08 6.30 -15.84
CA LYS A 64 6.65 6.03 -16.11
C LYS A 64 5.93 5.52 -14.87
N ASP A 65 6.46 4.50 -14.21
CA ASP A 65 5.87 3.87 -13.02
C ASP A 65 6.92 3.76 -11.90
N LEU A 66 7.00 4.82 -11.10
CA LEU A 66 7.87 4.88 -9.93
C LEU A 66 7.11 5.46 -8.74
N ARG A 67 7.13 4.74 -7.62
CA ARG A 67 6.57 5.19 -6.36
C ARG A 67 7.67 5.48 -5.35
N THR A 68 7.36 6.35 -4.39
CA THR A 68 8.25 6.61 -3.26
C THR A 68 8.52 5.31 -2.50
N GLY A 69 9.80 4.97 -2.30
CA GLY A 69 10.22 3.72 -1.67
C GLY A 69 10.58 2.58 -2.63
N ASP A 70 10.41 2.77 -3.94
CA ASP A 70 10.81 1.77 -4.94
C ASP A 70 12.33 1.61 -5.02
N THR A 71 12.78 0.37 -5.25
CA THR A 71 14.19 0.08 -5.52
C THR A 71 14.44 -0.01 -7.02
N LEU A 72 15.44 0.76 -7.46
CA LEU A 72 15.96 0.76 -8.83
C LEU A 72 17.30 0.01 -8.86
N SER A 73 17.45 -0.92 -9.78
CA SER A 73 18.67 -1.74 -9.90
C SER A 73 19.13 -1.92 -11.35
N SER A 74 20.34 -2.45 -11.52
CA SER A 74 20.86 -2.85 -12.83
C SER A 74 20.11 -4.08 -13.35
N LEU A 75 19.99 -4.20 -14.67
CA LEU A 75 19.37 -5.35 -15.33
C LEU A 75 20.08 -6.68 -15.05
N ASP A 76 21.40 -6.62 -14.85
CA ASP A 76 22.24 -7.81 -14.68
C ASP A 76 22.28 -8.32 -13.23
N ALA A 77 21.90 -7.47 -12.27
CA ALA A 77 21.97 -7.75 -10.84
C ALA A 77 20.75 -7.12 -10.12
N PRO A 78 19.57 -7.76 -10.20
CA PRO A 78 18.39 -7.26 -9.51
C PRO A 78 18.55 -7.39 -7.99
N ILE A 79 18.47 -6.27 -7.28
CA ILE A 79 18.52 -6.22 -5.82
C ILE A 79 17.35 -5.42 -5.25
N VAL A 80 16.56 -6.02 -4.37
CA VAL A 80 15.50 -5.31 -3.64
C VAL A 80 16.10 -4.78 -2.34
N LEU A 81 16.13 -3.47 -2.18
CA LEU A 81 16.51 -2.84 -0.92
C LEU A 81 15.32 -2.91 0.04
N GLU A 82 15.58 -2.70 1.33
CA GLU A 82 14.56 -2.77 2.37
C GLU A 82 13.37 -1.85 2.05
N SER A 83 12.19 -2.46 1.94
CA SER A 83 10.95 -1.75 1.69
C SER A 83 10.51 -1.04 2.97
N MET A 84 10.25 0.27 2.89
CA MET A 84 9.62 0.96 4.01
C MET A 84 8.22 0.40 4.25
N VAL A 85 8.00 -0.13 5.45
CA VAL A 85 6.66 -0.49 5.91
C VAL A 85 6.00 0.77 6.43
N PHE A 86 4.94 1.20 5.75
CA PHE A 86 4.12 2.30 6.22
C PHE A 86 3.01 1.76 7.13
N PRO A 87 2.81 2.32 8.33
CA PRO A 87 1.71 1.94 9.19
C PRO A 87 0.37 2.27 8.52
N ASP A 88 -0.68 1.53 8.87
CA ASP A 88 -2.01 1.81 8.36
C ASP A 88 -2.51 3.20 8.83
N PRO A 89 -3.18 3.96 7.95
CA PRO A 89 -3.69 5.28 8.28
C PRO A 89 -4.74 5.20 9.40
N VAL A 90 -4.68 6.17 10.32
CA VAL A 90 -5.50 6.19 11.55
C VAL A 90 -6.80 6.98 11.38
N ILE A 91 -6.83 7.90 10.43
CA ILE A 91 -7.95 8.82 10.21
C ILE A 91 -8.41 8.74 8.76
N GLY A 92 -9.72 8.59 8.58
CA GLY A 92 -10.40 8.62 7.30
C GLY A 92 -11.30 9.84 7.20
N VAL A 93 -11.41 10.43 6.02
CA VAL A 93 -12.32 11.53 5.73
C VAL A 93 -13.03 11.22 4.43
N ALA A 94 -14.36 11.30 4.43
CA ALA A 94 -15.13 11.27 3.20
C ALA A 94 -14.98 12.60 2.47
N VAL A 95 -14.67 12.53 1.17
CA VAL A 95 -14.52 13.69 0.29
C VAL A 95 -15.50 13.56 -0.86
N GLU A 96 -16.29 14.60 -1.06
CA GLU A 96 -17.28 14.68 -2.12
C GLU A 96 -16.94 15.81 -3.10
N PRO A 97 -16.92 15.55 -4.42
CA PRO A 97 -16.81 16.60 -5.41
C PRO A 97 -18.13 17.38 -5.49
N LYS A 98 -18.06 18.71 -5.61
CA LYS A 98 -19.27 19.54 -5.77
C LYS A 98 -19.90 19.43 -7.17
N SER A 99 -19.12 19.10 -8.19
CA SER A 99 -19.59 19.00 -9.56
C SER A 99 -19.07 17.73 -10.24
N GLN A 100 -19.78 17.28 -11.28
CA GLN A 100 -19.37 16.09 -12.04
C GLN A 100 -18.07 16.30 -12.82
N LYS A 101 -17.76 17.55 -13.22
CA LYS A 101 -16.47 17.91 -13.82
C LYS A 101 -15.31 17.81 -12.81
N ASP A 102 -15.62 17.97 -11.54
CA ASP A 102 -14.63 17.87 -10.46
C ASP A 102 -14.40 16.43 -10.03
N LEU A 103 -15.32 15.50 -10.33
CA LEU A 103 -15.16 14.07 -10.04
C LEU A 103 -14.00 13.46 -10.83
N ASP A 104 -13.93 13.71 -12.14
CA ASP A 104 -12.84 13.22 -12.99
C ASP A 104 -11.49 13.83 -12.59
N LYS A 105 -11.49 15.13 -12.25
CA LYS A 105 -10.29 15.82 -11.78
C LYS A 105 -9.84 15.33 -10.41
N LEU A 106 -10.78 15.06 -9.51
CA LEU A 106 -10.53 14.51 -8.17
C LEU A 106 -9.87 13.14 -8.28
N GLY A 107 -10.38 12.25 -9.12
CA GLY A 107 -9.78 10.94 -9.35
C GLY A 107 -8.33 11.04 -9.87
N MET A 108 -8.07 11.92 -10.85
CA MET A 108 -6.73 12.16 -11.37
C MET A 108 -5.79 12.79 -10.33
N ALA A 109 -6.28 13.75 -9.55
CA ALA A 109 -5.50 14.45 -8.54
C ALA A 109 -5.14 13.54 -7.35
N LEU A 110 -6.11 12.78 -6.85
CA LEU A 110 -5.90 11.79 -5.79
C LEU A 110 -4.91 10.70 -6.22
N SER A 111 -4.99 10.24 -7.47
CA SER A 111 -4.03 9.26 -8.00
C SER A 111 -2.60 9.82 -8.01
N LYS A 112 -2.42 11.09 -8.43
CA LYS A 112 -1.11 11.75 -8.39
C LYS A 112 -0.59 11.94 -6.97
N LEU A 113 -1.46 12.31 -6.03
CA LEU A 113 -1.09 12.48 -4.62
C LEU A 113 -0.73 11.15 -3.95
N ALA A 114 -1.45 10.07 -4.25
CA ALA A 114 -1.15 8.72 -3.77
C ALA A 114 0.16 8.16 -4.35
N GLU A 115 0.61 8.65 -5.52
CA GLU A 115 1.93 8.30 -6.05
C GLU A 115 3.07 9.06 -5.36
N GLU A 116 2.83 10.29 -4.92
CA GLU A 116 3.79 11.09 -4.16
C GLU A 116 3.93 10.58 -2.72
N ASP A 117 2.80 10.27 -2.07
CA ASP A 117 2.74 9.81 -0.69
C ASP A 117 2.14 8.39 -0.56
N PRO A 118 2.95 7.37 -0.25
CA PRO A 118 2.48 5.99 -0.07
C PRO A 118 1.69 5.76 1.23
N THR A 119 1.74 6.70 2.20
CA THR A 119 0.97 6.63 3.45
C THR A 119 -0.48 7.06 3.25
N PHE A 120 -0.77 7.73 2.12
CA PHE A 120 -2.09 8.17 1.75
C PHE A 120 -2.83 7.06 0.99
N LYS A 121 -3.97 6.63 1.53
CA LYS A 121 -4.83 5.63 0.90
C LYS A 121 -6.13 6.27 0.43
N VAL A 122 -6.59 5.88 -0.75
CA VAL A 122 -7.86 6.32 -1.32
C VAL A 122 -8.70 5.08 -1.55
N LYS A 123 -9.90 5.07 -0.99
CA LYS A 123 -10.88 3.99 -1.18
C LYS A 123 -12.17 4.62 -1.69
N TYR A 124 -12.72 4.05 -2.75
CA TYR A 124 -14.09 4.36 -3.15
C TYR A 124 -15.02 3.40 -2.42
N ASP A 125 -16.00 3.94 -1.72
CA ASP A 125 -17.01 3.18 -1.01
C ASP A 125 -18.26 3.07 -1.90
N GLU A 126 -18.58 1.84 -2.33
CA GLU A 126 -19.72 1.56 -3.22
C GLU A 126 -21.07 1.70 -2.50
N ASP A 127 -21.12 1.53 -1.18
CA ASP A 127 -22.35 1.60 -0.40
C ASP A 127 -22.78 3.06 -0.19
N THR A 128 -21.82 3.93 0.10
CA THR A 128 -22.06 5.36 0.30
C THR A 128 -21.88 6.19 -0.98
N ASN A 129 -21.29 5.60 -2.04
CA ASN A 129 -20.85 6.28 -3.27
C ASN A 129 -19.89 7.46 -3.00
N GLN A 130 -19.18 7.43 -1.87
CA GLN A 130 -18.24 8.48 -1.47
C GLN A 130 -16.79 8.03 -1.66
N THR A 131 -15.89 8.99 -1.88
CA THR A 131 -14.45 8.72 -1.88
C THR A 131 -13.90 8.98 -0.47
N VAL A 132 -13.45 7.94 0.21
CA VAL A 132 -12.82 8.04 1.51
C VAL A 132 -11.31 8.16 1.33
N ILE A 133 -10.73 9.24 1.84
CA ILE A 133 -9.30 9.44 1.91
C ILE A 133 -8.81 9.13 3.31
N SER A 134 -7.72 8.37 3.43
CA SER A 134 -7.15 7.98 4.72
C SER A 134 -5.70 8.42 4.82
N GLY A 135 -5.34 8.99 5.96
CA GLY A 135 -4.01 9.52 6.24
C GLY A 135 -3.53 9.25 7.65
N MET A 136 -2.30 9.69 7.95
CA MET A 136 -1.66 9.50 9.25
C MET A 136 -2.15 10.46 10.34
N GLY A 137 -2.86 11.53 9.99
CA GLY A 137 -3.35 12.52 10.95
C GLY A 137 -4.15 13.64 10.30
N GLU A 138 -4.76 14.48 11.13
CA GLU A 138 -5.61 15.59 10.70
C GLU A 138 -4.86 16.59 9.80
N LEU A 139 -3.67 17.03 10.23
CA LEU A 139 -2.84 17.97 9.46
C LEU A 139 -2.46 17.41 8.09
N HIS A 140 -2.21 16.10 8.00
CA HIS A 140 -1.90 15.47 6.72
C HIS A 140 -3.10 15.57 5.76
N LEU A 141 -4.31 15.27 6.25
CA LEU A 141 -5.52 15.38 5.44
C LEU A 141 -5.84 16.84 5.06
N GLU A 142 -5.61 17.79 5.97
CA GLU A 142 -5.81 19.22 5.70
C GLU A 142 -4.90 19.71 4.56
N ILE A 143 -3.61 19.35 4.61
CA ILE A 143 -2.65 19.69 3.55
C ILE A 143 -3.08 19.08 2.21
N ILE A 144 -3.54 17.82 2.21
CA ILE A 144 -4.02 17.16 0.99
C ILE A 144 -5.23 17.89 0.40
N VAL A 145 -6.21 18.26 1.21
CA VAL A 145 -7.40 18.99 0.75
C VAL A 145 -7.02 20.38 0.23
N ASP A 146 -6.09 21.08 0.88
CA ASP A 146 -5.58 22.37 0.42
C ASP A 146 -4.81 22.24 -0.91
N ARG A 147 -3.98 21.19 -1.08
CA ARG A 147 -3.29 20.89 -2.34
C ARG A 147 -4.27 20.59 -3.47
N LEU A 148 -5.35 19.84 -3.21
CA LEU A 148 -6.41 19.59 -4.20
C LEU A 148 -7.06 20.89 -4.69
N LYS A 149 -7.30 21.84 -3.78
CA LYS A 149 -7.85 23.16 -4.11
C LYS A 149 -6.85 24.02 -4.88
N ARG A 150 -5.60 24.11 -4.42
CA ARG A 150 -4.58 25.01 -4.99
C ARG A 150 -3.94 24.52 -6.29
N GLU A 151 -3.57 23.24 -6.35
CA GLU A 151 -2.84 22.67 -7.49
C GLU A 151 -3.79 22.21 -8.60
N PHE A 152 -4.98 21.70 -8.25
CA PHE A 152 -5.88 21.07 -9.20
C PHE A 152 -7.20 21.84 -9.42
N ASN A 153 -7.42 22.95 -8.69
CA ASN A 153 -8.66 23.74 -8.72
C ASN A 153 -9.91 22.87 -8.55
N VAL A 154 -9.84 21.88 -7.65
CA VAL A 154 -10.96 20.98 -7.34
C VAL A 154 -11.61 21.47 -6.06
N GLU A 155 -12.89 21.86 -6.14
CA GLU A 155 -13.68 22.15 -4.95
C GLU A 155 -14.31 20.87 -4.40
N CYS A 156 -13.86 20.47 -3.23
CA CYS A 156 -14.40 19.32 -2.51
C CYS A 156 -15.02 19.73 -1.18
N SER A 157 -16.10 19.07 -0.83
CA SER A 157 -16.67 19.10 0.52
C SER A 157 -16.03 17.99 1.36
N GLN A 158 -15.68 18.32 2.60
CA GLN A 158 -15.11 17.40 3.57
C GLN A 158 -16.20 16.97 4.54
N GLY A 159 -16.39 15.65 4.68
CA GLY A 159 -17.20 15.06 5.74
C GLY A 159 -16.48 15.09 7.10
N ALA A 160 -17.18 14.67 8.15
CA ALA A 160 -16.55 14.53 9.46
C ALA A 160 -15.43 13.48 9.42
N PRO A 161 -14.29 13.71 10.07
CA PRO A 161 -13.24 12.71 10.19
C PRO A 161 -13.78 11.49 10.94
N GLN A 162 -13.65 10.33 10.31
CA GLN A 162 -13.92 9.04 10.91
C GLN A 162 -12.61 8.44 11.41
N VAL A 163 -12.66 7.90 12.62
CA VAL A 163 -11.54 7.16 13.20
C VAL A 163 -11.59 5.74 12.63
N ASN A 164 -10.46 5.26 12.13
CA ASN A 164 -10.34 3.86 11.74
C ASN A 164 -10.26 3.02 13.02
N TYR A 165 -11.40 2.48 13.44
CA TYR A 165 -11.45 1.52 14.54
C TYR A 165 -10.80 0.20 14.10
N LYS A 166 -10.10 -0.44 15.04
CA LYS A 166 -9.58 -1.80 14.85
C LYS A 166 -10.27 -2.72 15.85
N GLU A 167 -10.60 -3.91 15.38
CA GLU A 167 -11.18 -4.96 16.24
C GLU A 167 -10.07 -5.90 16.73
N ALA A 168 -10.16 -6.30 18.00
CA ALA A 168 -9.28 -7.30 18.59
C ALA A 168 -10.10 -8.27 19.43
N LEU A 169 -9.76 -9.56 19.33
CA LEU A 169 -10.36 -10.60 20.15
C LEU A 169 -9.78 -10.55 21.56
N THR A 170 -10.62 -10.77 22.57
CA THR A 170 -10.22 -10.79 23.99
C THR A 170 -10.38 -12.15 24.66
N LYS A 171 -11.08 -13.09 24.00
CA LYS A 171 -11.38 -14.41 24.53
C LYS A 171 -11.02 -15.47 23.52
N THR A 172 -10.57 -16.62 24.02
CA THR A 172 -10.32 -17.81 23.21
C THR A 172 -11.59 -18.64 23.13
N VAL A 173 -11.93 -19.10 21.93
CA VAL A 173 -13.13 -19.90 21.64
C VAL A 173 -12.76 -21.08 20.75
N ASP A 174 -13.20 -22.27 21.14
CA ASP A 174 -13.18 -23.46 20.30
C ASP A 174 -14.41 -23.46 19.39
N HIS A 175 -14.20 -23.48 18.08
CA HIS A 175 -15.28 -23.57 17.10
C HIS A 175 -15.08 -24.73 16.14
N ARG A 176 -16.18 -25.41 15.80
CA ARG A 176 -16.20 -26.45 14.77
C ARG A 176 -17.22 -26.08 13.70
N GLU A 177 -16.73 -25.87 12.49
CA GLU A 177 -17.55 -25.50 11.34
C GLU A 177 -17.57 -26.64 10.31
N ARG A 178 -18.78 -26.98 9.85
CA ARG A 178 -18.99 -28.03 8.84
C ARG A 178 -19.76 -27.47 7.65
N LEU A 179 -19.06 -27.30 6.53
CA LEU A 179 -19.66 -26.95 5.26
C LEU A 179 -20.01 -28.22 4.47
N LYS A 180 -21.30 -28.46 4.24
CA LYS A 180 -21.78 -29.50 3.33
C LYS A 180 -22.67 -28.86 2.27
N LYS A 181 -22.15 -28.66 1.06
CA LYS A 181 -22.93 -28.19 -0.10
C LYS A 181 -22.96 -29.28 -1.16
N GLN A 182 -24.16 -29.74 -1.49
CA GLN A 182 -24.40 -30.70 -2.56
C GLN A 182 -25.24 -30.02 -3.64
N SER A 183 -24.56 -29.44 -4.63
CA SER A 183 -25.20 -28.88 -5.82
C SER A 183 -24.82 -29.75 -7.01
N GLY A 184 -25.73 -30.63 -7.43
CA GLY A 184 -25.79 -31.30 -8.75
C GLY A 184 -24.60 -32.15 -9.25
N GLY A 185 -23.41 -32.08 -8.64
CA GLY A 185 -22.16 -32.75 -9.04
C GLY A 185 -21.27 -33.06 -7.83
N SER A 186 -19.93 -33.07 -7.99
CA SER A 186 -18.98 -33.34 -6.90
C SER A 186 -19.27 -32.47 -5.69
N GLY A 187 -19.71 -33.09 -4.60
CA GLY A 187 -20.10 -32.39 -3.38
C GLY A 187 -18.91 -31.68 -2.74
N LEU A 188 -19.13 -30.46 -2.27
CA LEU A 188 -18.17 -29.73 -1.45
C LEU A 188 -18.38 -30.12 0.01
N PHE A 189 -17.33 -30.65 0.62
CA PHE A 189 -17.33 -31.05 2.02
C PHE A 189 -16.11 -30.46 2.72
N ALA A 190 -16.33 -29.73 3.80
CA ALA A 190 -15.29 -29.29 4.72
C ALA A 190 -15.80 -29.45 6.16
N ASP A 191 -14.97 -29.99 7.04
CA ASP A 191 -15.20 -30.07 8.48
C ASP A 191 -13.90 -29.65 9.14
N MET A 192 -13.95 -28.57 9.92
CA MET A 192 -12.76 -28.00 10.56
C MET A 192 -13.10 -27.60 11.98
N GLN A 193 -12.23 -28.00 12.90
CA GLN A 193 -12.24 -27.51 14.27
C GLN A 193 -11.00 -26.64 14.46
N PHE A 194 -11.20 -25.42 14.97
CA PHE A 194 -10.12 -24.48 15.23
C PHE A 194 -10.39 -23.72 16.53
N GLU A 195 -9.29 -23.33 17.17
CA GLU A 195 -9.28 -22.46 18.35
C GLU A 195 -8.94 -21.06 17.87
N LEU A 196 -9.78 -20.07 18.20
CA LEU A 196 -9.58 -18.68 17.83
C LEU A 196 -9.46 -17.84 19.10
N GLY A 197 -8.39 -17.05 19.23
CA GLY A 197 -8.15 -16.22 20.41
C GLY A 197 -7.28 -15.01 20.09
N PRO A 198 -6.98 -14.17 21.10
CA PRO A 198 -5.97 -13.11 20.97
C PRO A 198 -4.62 -13.71 20.55
N ALA A 199 -3.86 -12.96 19.74
CA ALA A 199 -2.49 -13.36 19.40
C ALA A 199 -1.59 -13.29 20.64
N ASP A 200 -0.57 -14.15 20.70
CA ASP A 200 0.38 -14.15 21.80
C ASP A 200 1.18 -12.83 21.86
N ASP A 201 1.49 -12.33 23.07
CA ASP A 201 2.26 -11.09 23.26
C ASP A 201 3.64 -11.15 22.56
N GLU A 202 4.27 -12.33 22.52
CA GLU A 202 5.53 -12.55 21.77
C GLU A 202 5.37 -12.42 20.25
N PHE A 203 4.19 -12.74 19.71
CA PHE A 203 3.88 -12.57 18.29
C PHE A 203 3.58 -11.09 17.97
N LEU A 204 2.91 -10.37 18.87
CA LEU A 204 2.68 -8.92 18.75
C LEU A 204 3.98 -8.11 18.83
N GLU A 205 4.98 -8.59 19.58
CA GLU A 205 6.29 -7.97 19.68
C GLU A 205 7.25 -8.32 18.53
N SER A 206 6.96 -9.40 17.78
CA SER A 206 7.78 -9.89 16.68
C SER A 206 7.87 -8.88 15.52
N ASP A 207 9.04 -8.82 14.88
CA ASP A 207 9.30 -7.96 13.72
C ASP A 207 8.36 -8.27 12.53
N ASP A 208 7.80 -9.48 12.45
CA ASP A 208 6.87 -9.89 11.38
C ASP A 208 5.46 -9.31 11.53
N TYR A 209 5.02 -9.03 12.77
CA TYR A 209 3.77 -8.32 13.05
C TYR A 209 3.96 -6.79 12.97
N LYS A 210 5.06 -6.26 13.52
CA LYS A 210 5.41 -4.83 13.41
C LYS A 210 5.71 -4.39 11.99
N SER A 211 6.24 -5.28 11.14
CA SER A 211 6.45 -5.04 9.71
C SER A 211 5.19 -5.22 8.87
N GLY A 212 4.03 -5.55 9.47
CA GLY A 212 2.76 -5.67 8.77
C GLY A 212 2.68 -6.83 7.76
N LYS A 213 3.64 -7.76 7.76
CA LYS A 213 3.68 -8.92 6.84
C LYS A 213 2.69 -10.01 7.23
N THR A 214 2.45 -10.21 8.53
CA THR A 214 1.62 -11.32 9.01
C THR A 214 0.54 -10.80 9.95
N ARG A 215 -0.72 -10.85 9.54
CA ARG A 215 -1.89 -10.40 10.32
C ARG A 215 -2.47 -11.46 11.24
N LEU A 216 -2.12 -12.74 11.03
CA LEU A 216 -2.68 -13.88 11.74
C LEU A 216 -1.58 -14.87 12.15
N GLN A 217 -1.54 -15.22 13.43
CA GLN A 217 -0.69 -16.28 13.96
C GLN A 217 -1.37 -17.64 13.70
N PHE A 218 -0.89 -18.39 12.71
CA PHE A 218 -1.41 -19.72 12.41
C PHE A 218 -0.54 -20.80 13.07
N ILE A 219 -1.08 -21.49 14.07
CA ILE A 219 -0.40 -22.61 14.74
C ILE A 219 -1.09 -23.92 14.35
N ASN A 220 -0.36 -24.78 13.64
CA ASN A 220 -0.86 -26.10 13.28
C ASN A 220 -0.60 -27.12 14.40
N LYS A 221 -1.65 -27.51 15.13
CA LYS A 221 -1.62 -28.60 16.12
C LYS A 221 -2.19 -29.92 15.59
N ILE A 222 -2.41 -30.07 14.27
CA ILE A 222 -3.05 -31.26 13.68
C ILE A 222 -2.08 -32.44 13.73
N VAL A 223 -2.44 -33.47 14.50
CA VAL A 223 -1.74 -34.75 14.56
C VAL A 223 -2.44 -35.75 13.63
N GLY A 224 -1.69 -36.41 12.75
CA GLY A 224 -2.21 -37.53 11.94
C GLY A 224 -2.70 -37.20 10.52
N GLY A 225 -2.53 -35.97 10.02
CA GLY A 225 -2.80 -35.66 8.61
C GLY A 225 -4.29 -35.62 8.22
N SER A 226 -5.19 -35.45 9.19
CA SER A 226 -6.65 -35.35 8.98
C SER A 226 -7.08 -34.26 8.00
N ILE A 227 -6.22 -33.25 7.78
CA ILE A 227 -6.38 -32.22 6.75
C ILE A 227 -5.09 -32.20 5.92
N PRO A 228 -5.18 -32.38 4.58
CA PRO A 228 -4.02 -32.24 3.70
C PRO A 228 -3.43 -30.82 3.78
N LYS A 229 -2.10 -30.73 3.83
CA LYS A 229 -1.38 -29.44 3.94
C LYS A 229 -1.65 -28.48 2.78
N GLU A 230 -2.10 -29.01 1.65
CA GLU A 230 -2.48 -28.25 0.45
C GLU A 230 -3.65 -27.29 0.69
N PHE A 231 -4.49 -27.55 1.70
CA PHE A 231 -5.64 -26.70 2.00
C PHE A 231 -5.32 -25.56 2.98
N PHE A 232 -4.17 -25.57 3.67
CA PHE A 232 -3.81 -24.51 4.62
C PHE A 232 -3.74 -23.10 4.02
N PRO A 233 -3.17 -22.88 2.82
CA PRO A 233 -3.18 -21.56 2.20
C PRO A 233 -4.60 -21.03 1.97
N SER A 234 -5.54 -21.91 1.61
CA SER A 234 -6.95 -21.55 1.41
C SER A 234 -7.65 -21.19 2.71
N ILE A 235 -7.33 -21.89 3.80
CA ILE A 235 -7.85 -21.60 5.15
C ILE A 235 -7.34 -20.24 5.63
N ILE A 236 -6.03 -20.00 5.54
CA ILE A 236 -5.41 -18.72 5.91
C ILE A 236 -6.00 -17.57 5.09
N LYS A 237 -6.16 -17.77 3.78
CA LYS A 237 -6.80 -16.78 2.90
C LYS A 237 -8.24 -16.47 3.32
N GLY A 238 -9.01 -17.48 3.73
CA GLY A 238 -10.37 -17.31 4.24
C GLY A 238 -10.41 -16.49 5.52
N PHE A 239 -9.54 -16.78 6.49
CA PHE A 239 -9.45 -16.00 7.73
C PHE A 239 -8.99 -14.56 7.47
N ASN A 240 -7.99 -14.35 6.61
CA ASN A 240 -7.55 -13.00 6.24
C ASN A 240 -8.70 -12.18 5.62
N ALA A 241 -9.48 -12.78 4.72
CA ALA A 241 -10.63 -12.10 4.11
C ALA A 241 -11.73 -11.75 5.13
N MET A 242 -11.97 -12.61 6.12
CA MET A 242 -12.94 -12.32 7.19
C MET A 242 -12.44 -11.25 8.16
N MET A 243 -11.13 -11.20 8.44
CA MET A 243 -10.54 -10.13 9.27
C MET A 243 -10.67 -8.75 8.64
N ASP A 244 -10.67 -8.65 7.31
CA ASP A 244 -10.87 -7.37 6.61
C ASP A 244 -12.31 -6.83 6.73
N ASN A 245 -13.29 -7.68 7.03
CA ASN A 245 -14.70 -7.29 7.13
C ASN A 245 -15.17 -6.99 8.56
N GLY A 246 -14.37 -7.31 9.59
CA GLY A 246 -14.80 -7.16 10.99
C GLY A 246 -16.02 -8.01 11.35
N ILE A 247 -16.35 -8.13 12.65
CA ILE A 247 -17.55 -8.83 13.13
C ILE A 247 -18.47 -7.88 13.90
N LEU A 248 -17.93 -6.83 14.54
CA LEU A 248 -18.74 -5.92 15.35
C LEU A 248 -19.23 -4.72 14.56
N ALA A 249 -18.33 -4.04 13.84
CA ALA A 249 -18.61 -2.72 13.26
C ALA A 249 -18.13 -2.53 11.81
N GLY A 250 -17.68 -3.60 11.14
CA GLY A 250 -17.15 -3.52 9.78
C GLY A 250 -15.70 -3.10 9.74
#